data_AF-A0A8H6KFJ3-F1
#
_entry.id   AF-A0A8H6KFJ3-F1
#
_cell.length_a   1.000
_cell.length_b   1.000
_cell.length_c   1.000
_cell.angle_alpha   90.00
_cell.angle_beta   90.00
_cell.angle_gamma   90.00
#
_symmetry.space_group_name_H-M   'P 1'
#
loop_
_entity.id
_entity.type
_entity.pdbx_description
1 polymer ?
#
loop_
_entity_poly.entity_id
_entity_poly.type
_entity_poly.pdbx_seq_one_letter_code
_entity_poly.pdbx_strand_id
1 'polypeptide(L)'
;MRFSIASTVALAASLVSATPLATRDQVSWEFPESMLAKRQDVPAPGTPAYLCHENCGTSITLSREANYCTNFQWISRYDACLQCANSFNIWQYYGASITRSAAACGFTAVPV
;
A
#
# COMPACT_ATOMS: atom_id res chain seq x y z
N MET A 1 11.08 66.76 -28.49
CA MET A 1 10.93 65.87 -27.31
C MET A 1 9.57 65.17 -27.43
N ARG A 2 9.50 63.93 -26.97
CA ARG A 2 8.70 62.83 -27.53
C ARG A 2 7.20 62.93 -27.23
N PHE A 3 6.37 62.86 -28.28
CA PHE A 3 5.02 62.30 -28.21
C PHE A 3 5.11 60.82 -28.57
N SER A 4 4.67 59.91 -27.71
CA SER A 4 4.42 58.50 -28.07
C SER A 4 3.43 57.88 -27.10
N ILE A 5 2.16 58.09 -27.46
CA ILE A 5 1.04 57.13 -27.54
C ILE A 5 1.16 55.89 -26.62
N ALA A 6 0.26 55.86 -25.64
CA ALA A 6 0.01 54.75 -24.75
C ALA A 6 -0.30 53.46 -25.52
N SER A 7 0.45 52.39 -25.24
CA SER A 7 0.14 51.04 -25.72
C SER A 7 -0.93 50.42 -24.81
N THR A 8 -2.15 50.32 -25.30
CA THR A 8 -3.22 49.52 -24.69
C THR A 8 -2.96 48.05 -25.02
N VAL A 9 -2.50 47.28 -24.03
CA VAL A 9 -2.45 45.81 -24.13
C VAL A 9 -3.87 45.30 -23.97
N ALA A 10 -4.49 44.86 -25.07
CA ALA A 10 -5.74 44.12 -25.02
C ALA A 10 -5.48 42.71 -24.49
N LEU A 11 -5.84 42.43 -23.24
CA LEU A 11 -5.91 41.06 -22.73
C LEU A 11 -7.13 40.37 -23.35
N ALA A 12 -6.91 39.59 -24.41
CA ALA A 12 -7.88 38.61 -24.87
C ALA A 12 -7.86 37.44 -23.87
N ALA A 13 -8.84 37.40 -22.96
CA ALA A 13 -9.07 36.25 -22.12
C ALA A 13 -9.65 35.11 -22.98
N SER A 14 -8.81 34.14 -23.32
CA SER A 14 -9.24 32.87 -23.92
C SER A 14 -10.14 32.15 -22.92
N LEU A 15 -11.46 32.18 -23.16
CA LEU A 15 -12.40 31.32 -22.45
C LEU A 15 -12.12 29.88 -22.86
N VAL A 16 -11.28 29.18 -22.09
CA VAL A 16 -11.24 27.72 -22.13
C VAL A 16 -12.60 27.26 -21.63
N SER A 17 -13.45 26.85 -22.56
CA SER A 17 -14.68 26.12 -22.25
C SER A 17 -14.27 24.83 -21.54
N ALA A 18 -14.37 24.83 -20.21
CA ALA A 18 -14.26 23.61 -19.42
C ALA A 18 -15.41 22.71 -19.86
N THR A 19 -15.13 21.69 -20.67
CA THR A 19 -16.08 20.63 -20.95
C THR A 19 -16.36 19.94 -19.61
N PRO A 20 -17.62 19.94 -19.11
CA PRO A 20 -17.93 19.17 -17.92
C PRO A 20 -17.64 17.71 -18.24
N LEU A 21 -16.90 17.04 -17.36
CA LEU A 21 -16.52 15.62 -17.46
C LEU A 21 -17.74 14.66 -17.44
N ALA A 22 -18.96 15.21 -17.46
CA ALA A 22 -20.23 14.54 -17.19
C ALA A 22 -20.71 13.53 -18.26
N THR A 23 -19.98 13.36 -19.37
CA THR A 23 -20.32 12.39 -20.41
C THR A 23 -19.18 11.42 -20.75
N ARG A 24 -18.24 11.20 -19.81
CA ARG A 24 -17.57 9.90 -19.80
C ARG A 24 -18.60 8.89 -19.31
N ASP A 25 -18.99 7.98 -20.20
CA ASP A 25 -19.68 6.73 -19.89
C ASP A 25 -18.74 5.88 -19.02
N GLN A 26 -18.50 6.34 -17.79
CA GLN A 26 -17.83 5.57 -16.77
C GLN A 26 -18.88 4.57 -16.36
N VAL A 27 -18.70 3.32 -16.77
CA VAL A 27 -19.20 2.19 -15.99
C VAL A 27 -18.85 2.52 -14.55
N SER A 28 -19.83 2.97 -13.78
CA SER A 28 -19.65 3.36 -12.38
C SER A 28 -19.41 2.06 -11.65
N TRP A 29 -18.15 1.66 -11.62
CA TRP A 29 -17.68 0.69 -10.66
C TRP A 29 -17.74 1.38 -9.31
N GLU A 30 -18.96 1.40 -8.75
CA GLU A 30 -19.20 1.83 -7.39
C GLU A 30 -18.40 0.89 -6.52
N PHE A 31 -17.26 1.37 -5.99
CA PHE A 31 -16.49 0.57 -5.08
C PHE A 31 -17.34 0.44 -3.81
N PRO A 32 -17.76 -0.78 -3.42
CA PRO A 32 -18.63 -0.92 -2.26
C PRO A 32 -17.96 -0.27 -1.05
N GLU A 33 -18.64 0.63 -0.35
CA GLU A 33 -18.12 1.25 0.87
C GLU A 33 -17.68 0.21 1.91
N SER A 34 -18.29 -0.99 1.90
CA SER A 34 -17.86 -2.14 2.71
C SER A 34 -16.42 -2.58 2.43
N MET A 35 -15.93 -2.38 1.20
CA MET A 35 -14.54 -2.66 0.82
C MET A 35 -13.58 -1.57 1.29
N LEU A 36 -14.06 -0.33 1.48
CA LEU A 36 -13.30 0.76 2.10
C LEU A 36 -13.25 0.60 3.63
N ALA A 37 -14.34 0.16 4.26
CA ALA A 37 -14.40 -0.12 5.70
C ALA A 37 -13.33 -1.13 6.13
N LYS A 38 -13.11 -2.20 5.35
CA LYS A 38 -12.08 -3.21 5.63
C LYS A 38 -10.65 -2.64 5.64
N ARG A 39 -10.39 -1.53 4.93
CA ARG A 39 -9.08 -0.85 4.95
C ARG A 39 -8.88 -0.01 6.20
N GLN A 40 -9.95 0.43 6.85
CA GLN A 40 -9.89 1.21 8.09
C GLN A 40 -9.50 0.35 9.29
N ASP A 41 -9.71 -0.97 9.22
CA ASP A 41 -9.26 -1.94 10.23
C ASP A 41 -7.73 -2.16 10.21
N VAL A 42 -7.02 -1.67 9.20
CA VAL A 42 -5.55 -1.75 9.16
C VAL A 42 -5.00 -0.79 10.22
N PRO A 43 -4.17 -1.27 11.16
CA PRO A 43 -3.63 -0.41 12.20
C PRO A 43 -2.89 0.80 11.62
N ALA A 44 -2.92 1.94 12.31
CA ALA A 44 -2.24 3.14 11.82
C ALA A 44 -0.71 2.90 11.68
N PRO A 45 -0.04 3.46 10.65
CA PRO A 45 1.40 3.36 10.50
C PRO A 45 2.16 3.79 11.76
N GLY A 46 3.25 3.09 12.07
CA GLY A 46 4.05 3.33 13.27
C GLY A 46 3.50 2.71 14.57
N THR A 47 2.30 2.13 14.55
CA THR A 47 1.81 1.34 15.69
C THR A 47 2.47 -0.04 15.73
N PRO A 48 2.63 -0.67 16.92
CA PRO A 48 3.12 -2.04 17.02
C PRO A 48 2.32 -3.06 16.19
N ALA A 49 1.00 -2.90 16.13
CA ALA A 49 0.12 -3.75 15.33
C ALA A 49 0.38 -3.58 13.82
N TYR A 50 0.60 -2.34 13.35
CA TYR A 50 0.96 -2.08 11.95
C TYR A 50 2.31 -2.71 11.61
N LEU A 51 3.32 -2.52 12.46
CA LEU A 51 4.64 -3.10 12.24
C LEU A 51 4.58 -4.64 12.19
N CYS A 52 3.74 -5.26 13.02
CA CYS A 52 3.52 -6.70 12.97
C CYS A 52 2.91 -7.15 11.63
N HIS A 53 1.84 -6.46 11.21
CA HIS A 53 1.17 -6.71 9.93
C HIS A 53 2.12 -6.52 8.74
N GLU A 54 2.93 -5.45 8.77
CA GLU A 54 3.96 -5.16 7.77
C GLU A 54 5.04 -6.25 7.72
N ASN A 55 5.56 -6.69 8.86
CA ASN A 55 6.58 -7.75 8.92
C ASN A 55 6.06 -9.05 8.31
N CYS A 56 4.85 -9.48 8.70
CA CYS A 56 4.23 -10.68 8.16
C CYS A 56 3.95 -10.57 6.65
N GLY A 57 3.36 -9.46 6.21
CA GLY A 57 3.06 -9.24 4.79
C GLY A 57 4.33 -9.15 3.94
N THR A 58 5.33 -8.42 4.41
CA THR A 58 6.60 -8.24 3.69
C THR A 58 7.40 -9.54 3.62
N SER A 59 7.38 -10.36 4.66
CA SER A 59 8.01 -11.69 4.62
C SER A 59 7.42 -12.56 3.49
N ILE A 60 6.11 -12.51 3.25
CA ILE A 60 5.47 -13.23 2.14
C ILE A 60 5.84 -12.64 0.78
N THR A 61 5.99 -11.32 0.68
CA THR A 61 6.43 -10.67 -0.56
C THR A 61 7.87 -11.09 -0.90
N LEU A 62 8.78 -11.00 0.07
CA LEU A 62 10.19 -11.37 -0.09
C LEU A 62 10.37 -12.86 -0.36
N SER A 63 9.47 -13.73 0.13
CA SER A 63 9.55 -15.17 -0.15
C SER A 63 9.27 -15.56 -1.61
N ARG A 64 8.93 -14.58 -2.47
CA ARG A 64 8.75 -14.78 -3.92
C ARG A 64 10.03 -14.54 -4.70
N GLU A 65 11.05 -13.99 -4.06
CA GLU A 65 12.35 -13.74 -4.67
C GLU A 65 13.17 -15.02 -4.77
N ALA A 66 14.07 -15.09 -5.76
CA ALA A 66 15.01 -16.19 -5.86
C ALA A 66 15.96 -16.21 -4.65
N ASN A 67 16.27 -17.39 -4.13
CA ASN A 67 17.21 -17.59 -3.00
C ASN A 67 16.86 -16.81 -1.72
N TYR A 68 15.58 -16.49 -1.49
CA TYR A 68 15.17 -15.71 -0.32
C TYR A 68 15.52 -16.35 1.04
N CYS A 69 15.76 -17.66 1.09
CA CYS A 69 16.16 -18.37 2.32
C CYS A 69 17.46 -17.85 2.95
N THR A 70 18.33 -17.20 2.18
CA THR A 70 19.56 -16.55 2.68
C THR A 70 19.46 -15.02 2.69
N ASN A 71 18.31 -14.46 2.33
CA ASN A 71 18.06 -13.02 2.35
C ASN A 71 17.81 -12.57 3.81
N PHE A 72 18.75 -11.78 4.35
CA PHE A 72 18.65 -11.28 5.73
C PHE A 72 17.37 -10.47 5.99
N GLN A 73 16.86 -9.75 4.99
CA GLN A 73 15.62 -8.98 5.14
C GLN A 73 14.44 -9.92 5.31
N TRP A 74 14.39 -11.01 4.53
CA TRP A 74 13.33 -12.01 4.69
C TRP A 74 13.40 -12.65 6.07
N ILE A 75 14.57 -13.13 6.48
CA ILE A 75 14.79 -13.78 7.79
C ILE A 75 14.36 -12.83 8.93
N SER A 76 14.82 -11.58 8.90
CA SER A 76 14.51 -10.59 9.94
C SER A 76 13.01 -10.30 10.05
N ARG A 77 12.32 -10.18 8.91
CA ARG A 77 10.87 -9.89 8.86
C ARG A 77 10.04 -11.11 9.24
N TYR A 78 10.48 -12.29 8.82
CA TYR A 78 9.91 -13.58 9.22
C TYR A 78 9.95 -13.73 10.74
N ASP A 79 11.13 -13.58 11.36
CA ASP A 79 11.28 -13.71 12.81
C ASP A 79 10.44 -12.65 13.54
N ALA A 80 10.48 -11.39 13.10
CA ALA A 80 9.70 -10.32 13.70
C ALA A 80 8.18 -10.56 13.59
N CYS A 81 7.70 -11.20 12.52
CA CYS A 81 6.30 -11.61 12.40
C CYS A 81 5.93 -12.65 13.48
N LEU A 82 6.76 -13.67 13.67
CA LEU A 82 6.50 -14.72 14.66
C LEU A 82 6.45 -14.19 16.10
N GLN A 83 7.19 -13.12 16.40
CA GLN A 83 7.19 -12.50 17.73
C GLN A 83 5.88 -11.83 18.14
N CYS A 84 5.00 -11.50 17.19
CA CYS A 84 3.84 -10.65 17.46
C CYS A 84 2.52 -11.17 16.88
N ALA A 85 2.56 -12.16 15.99
CA ALA A 85 1.38 -12.59 15.24
C ALA A 85 0.22 -13.08 16.13
N ASN A 86 0.51 -13.76 17.23
CA ASN A 86 -0.50 -14.19 18.20
C ASN A 86 -1.02 -13.02 19.05
N SER A 87 -0.12 -12.17 19.54
CA SER A 87 -0.44 -10.99 20.37
C SER A 87 -1.44 -10.05 19.68
N PHE A 88 -1.34 -9.89 18.37
CA PHE A 88 -2.29 -9.10 17.58
C PHE A 88 -3.36 -9.93 16.87
N ASN A 89 -3.42 -11.24 17.12
CA ASN A 89 -4.37 -12.17 16.51
C ASN A 89 -4.41 -12.10 14.96
N ILE A 90 -3.25 -11.90 14.33
CA ILE A 90 -3.12 -11.81 12.86
C ILE A 90 -2.59 -13.09 12.23
N TRP A 91 -2.16 -14.08 13.02
CA TRP A 91 -1.66 -15.35 12.48
C TRP A 91 -2.68 -16.04 11.56
N GLN A 92 -3.97 -15.92 11.86
CA GLN A 92 -5.05 -16.42 11.00
C GLN A 92 -5.01 -15.89 9.55
N TYR A 93 -4.42 -14.72 9.30
CA TYR A 93 -4.34 -14.11 7.97
C TYR A 93 -3.04 -14.48 7.23
N TYR A 94 -1.96 -14.73 7.96
CA TYR A 94 -0.62 -14.90 7.38
C TYR A 94 -0.04 -16.31 7.50
N GLY A 95 -0.54 -17.10 8.46
CA GLY A 95 0.12 -18.31 8.93
C GLY A 95 0.34 -19.35 7.85
N ALA A 96 -0.66 -19.58 6.99
CA ALA A 96 -0.52 -20.57 5.91
C ALA A 96 0.61 -20.23 4.92
N SER A 97 0.78 -18.95 4.58
CA SER A 97 1.83 -18.51 3.66
C SER A 97 3.20 -18.48 4.33
N ILE A 98 3.27 -17.99 5.57
CA ILE A 98 4.53 -17.97 6.35
C ILE A 98 5.03 -19.38 6.63
N THR A 99 4.15 -20.31 7.02
CA THR A 99 4.52 -21.72 7.24
C THR A 99 5.04 -22.36 5.95
N ARG A 100 4.42 -22.07 4.81
CA ARG A 100 4.85 -22.62 3.52
C ARG A 100 6.22 -22.09 3.10
N SER A 101 6.47 -20.78 3.24
CA SER A 101 7.76 -20.19 2.89
C SER A 101 8.87 -20.66 3.84
N ALA A 102 8.61 -20.67 5.15
CA ALA A 102 9.55 -21.21 6.13
C ALA A 102 9.93 -22.67 5.83
N ALA A 103 8.94 -23.53 5.55
CA ALA A 103 9.17 -24.95 5.27
C ALA A 103 10.05 -25.17 4.02
N ALA A 104 9.88 -24.34 2.98
CA ALA A 104 10.72 -24.40 1.78
C ALA A 104 12.20 -24.08 2.07
N CYS A 105 12.47 -23.33 3.14
CA CYS A 105 13.82 -23.03 3.63
C CYS A 105 14.30 -23.99 4.74
N GLY A 106 13.50 -24.99 5.12
CA GLY A 106 13.82 -25.90 6.23
C GLY A 106 13.56 -25.30 7.63
N PHE A 107 12.84 -24.19 7.72
CA PHE A 107 12.45 -23.57 8.99
C PHE A 107 11.05 -24.00 9.43
N THR A 108 10.77 -23.86 10.72
CA THR A 108 9.42 -24.07 11.29
C THR A 108 8.84 -22.74 11.71
N ALA A 109 7.63 -22.43 11.26
CA ALA A 109 6.92 -21.21 11.62
C ALA A 109 5.92 -21.47 12.75
N VAL A 110 6.33 -21.15 13.98
CA VAL A 110 5.47 -21.16 15.16
C VAL A 110 5.55 -19.78 15.81
N PRO A 111 4.49 -18.95 15.74
CA PRO A 111 4.47 -17.69 16.47
C PRO A 111 4.45 -17.96 17.98
N VAL A 112 5.14 -17.10 18.73
CA VAL A 112 5.26 -17.20 20.19
C VAL A 112 4.07 -16.57 20.93
#